data_AF-A0A1Q4ZE98-F1
#
_entry.id   AF-A0A1Q4ZE98-F1
#
_cell.length_a   1.000
_cell.length_b   1.000
_cell.length_c   1.000
_cell.angle_alpha   90.00
_cell.angle_beta   90.00
_cell.angle_gamma   90.00
#
_symmetry.space_group_name_H-M   'P 1'
#
loop_
_entity.id
_entity.type
_entity.pdbx_description
1 polymer ?
#
loop_
_entity_poly.entity_id
_entity_poly.type
_entity_poly.pdbx_seq_one_letter_code
_entity_poly.pdbx_strand_id
1 'polypeptide(L)'
;MRVKIADAARFIANLCPFTAGSLRGDCLQVLSGVAATGELPAEYAETLREAQRERTARYLAGEGREAVPHAPAYVVTSYGTPIAWVTLAGEVVIPPMTYSATTTRHQALVRAALGAELVAA
;
A
#
# COMPACT_ATOMS: atom_id res chain seq x y z
N MET A 1 -8.58 -12.93 0.90
CA MET A 1 -8.38 -14.41 0.98
C MET A 1 -7.33 -14.74 2.02
N ARG A 2 -7.49 -15.79 2.84
CA ARG A 2 -6.48 -16.18 3.84
C ARG A 2 -5.43 -17.11 3.21
N VAL A 3 -4.15 -16.81 3.42
CA VAL A 3 -3.01 -17.54 2.83
C VAL A 3 -1.92 -17.77 3.89
N LYS A 4 -0.96 -18.67 3.62
CA LYS A 4 0.22 -18.83 4.47
C LYS A 4 1.20 -17.68 4.18
N ILE A 5 2.03 -17.33 5.17
CA ILE A 5 3.03 -16.26 5.00
C ILE A 5 4.02 -16.56 3.86
N ALA A 6 4.36 -17.84 3.65
CA ALA A 6 5.22 -18.28 2.56
C ALA A 6 4.63 -18.00 1.16
N ASP A 7 3.30 -17.94 1.06
CA ASP A 7 2.60 -17.66 -0.21
C ASP A 7 2.39 -16.15 -0.44
N ALA A 8 2.52 -15.33 0.60
CA ALA A 8 2.19 -13.90 0.55
C ALA A 8 2.97 -13.14 -0.53
N ALA A 9 4.24 -13.51 -0.76
CA ALA A 9 5.07 -12.88 -1.79
C ALA A 9 4.43 -12.99 -3.19
N ARG A 10 3.84 -14.15 -3.52
CA ARG A 10 3.15 -14.34 -4.81
C ARG A 10 1.92 -13.44 -4.92
N PHE A 11 1.17 -13.26 -3.83
CA PHE A 11 0.00 -12.37 -3.83
C PHE A 11 0.39 -10.91 -4.00
N ILE A 12 1.46 -10.48 -3.31
CA ILE A 12 2.01 -9.13 -3.42
C ILE A 12 2.50 -8.87 -4.85
N ALA A 13 3.27 -9.79 -5.44
CA ALA A 13 3.79 -9.65 -6.80
C ALA A 13 2.68 -9.54 -7.86
N ASN A 14 1.52 -10.15 -7.62
CA ASN A 14 0.35 -10.09 -8.50
C ASN A 14 -0.67 -9.03 -8.08
N LEU A 15 -0.35 -8.15 -7.10
CA LEU A 15 -1.26 -7.13 -6.55
C LEU A 15 -2.63 -7.68 -6.14
N CYS A 16 -2.65 -8.93 -5.66
CA CYS A 16 -3.87 -9.65 -5.32
C CYS A 16 -4.19 -9.53 -3.83
N PRO A 17 -5.46 -9.28 -3.44
CA PRO A 17 -5.82 -9.19 -2.03
C PRO A 17 -5.56 -10.47 -1.22
N PHE A 18 -4.97 -10.34 -0.03
CA PHE A 18 -4.65 -11.47 0.83
C PHE A 18 -4.61 -11.12 2.33
N THR A 19 -4.59 -12.15 3.17
CA THR A 19 -4.41 -12.05 4.60
C THR A 19 -3.55 -13.22 5.09
N ALA A 20 -2.41 -12.92 5.71
CA ALA A 20 -1.48 -13.88 6.28
C ALA A 20 -1.09 -13.42 7.70
N GLY A 21 -1.85 -13.84 8.71
CA GLY A 21 -1.68 -13.35 10.08
C GLY A 21 -1.93 -11.84 10.18
N SER A 22 -0.92 -11.09 10.59
CA SER A 22 -0.96 -9.62 10.67
C SER A 22 -0.57 -8.90 9.38
N LEU A 23 -0.09 -9.63 8.37
CA LEU A 23 0.22 -9.10 7.05
C LEU A 23 -1.01 -9.18 6.15
N ARG A 24 -1.38 -8.07 5.50
CA ARG A 24 -2.52 -8.00 4.56
C ARG A 24 -2.12 -7.22 3.32
N GLY A 25 -2.70 -7.60 2.20
CA GLY A 25 -2.66 -6.83 0.97
C GLY A 25 -4.08 -6.59 0.50
N ASP A 26 -4.41 -5.36 0.11
CA ASP A 26 -5.75 -4.95 -0.30
C ASP A 26 -5.68 -3.96 -1.46
N CYS A 27 -6.64 -4.05 -2.38
CA CYS A 27 -6.81 -3.06 -3.45
C CYS A 27 -7.59 -1.86 -2.92
N LEU A 28 -7.05 -0.64 -3.10
CA LEU A 28 -7.76 0.59 -2.79
C LEU A 28 -8.61 1.01 -3.98
N GLN A 29 -9.93 0.93 -3.81
CA GLN A 29 -10.91 1.37 -4.79
C GLN A 29 -11.03 2.90 -4.75
N VAL A 30 -11.59 3.48 -5.82
CA VAL A 30 -11.76 4.93 -5.95
C VAL A 30 -12.62 5.54 -4.83
N LEU A 31 -13.60 4.78 -4.32
CA LEU A 31 -14.48 5.16 -3.22
C LEU A 31 -14.07 4.52 -1.88
N SER A 32 -12.92 3.85 -1.82
CA SER A 32 -12.40 3.36 -0.55
C SER A 32 -12.10 4.54 0.36
N GLY A 33 -12.49 4.41 1.64
CA GLY A 33 -12.01 5.32 2.68
C GLY A 33 -10.49 5.33 2.73
N VAL A 34 -9.92 6.39 3.29
CA VAL A 34 -8.48 6.48 3.48
C VAL A 34 -8.01 5.31 4.33
N ALA A 35 -6.98 4.57 3.87
CA ALA A 35 -6.43 3.46 4.62
C ALA A 35 -6.06 3.94 6.04
N ALA A 36 -6.32 3.11 7.05
CA ALA A 36 -5.80 3.37 8.39
C ALA A 36 -4.27 3.50 8.28
N THR A 37 -3.71 4.65 8.65
CA THR A 37 -2.27 4.91 8.48
C THR A 37 -1.44 4.44 9.67
N GLY A 38 -2.07 4.08 10.80
CA GLY A 38 -1.36 3.57 11.98
C GLY A 38 -0.18 4.47 12.39
N GLU A 39 0.99 3.85 12.56
CA GLU A 39 2.24 4.51 12.95
C GLU A 39 3.08 5.03 11.75
N LEU A 40 2.49 5.24 10.56
CA LEU A 40 3.22 5.85 9.45
C LEU A 40 3.77 7.23 9.86
N PRO A 41 4.96 7.62 9.37
CA PRO A 41 5.44 8.99 9.55
C PRO A 41 4.45 9.96 8.90
N ALA A 42 4.28 11.14 9.51
CA ALA A 42 3.22 12.09 9.15
C ALA A 42 3.21 12.43 7.65
N GLU A 43 4.38 12.68 7.07
CA GLU A 43 4.58 12.98 5.65
C GLU A 43 3.99 11.90 4.72
N TYR A 44 4.32 10.63 4.98
CA TYR A 44 3.81 9.51 4.21
C TYR A 44 2.32 9.28 4.45
N ALA A 45 1.87 9.49 5.70
CA ALA A 45 0.46 9.34 6.03
C ALA A 45 -0.35 10.36 5.24
N GLU A 46 0.03 11.63 5.32
CA GLU A 46 -0.61 12.75 4.63
C GLU A 46 -0.61 12.56 3.14
N THR A 47 0.53 12.24 2.53
CA THR A 47 0.64 11.93 1.09
C THR A 47 -0.37 10.86 0.67
N LEU A 48 -0.43 9.74 1.40
CA LEU A 48 -1.37 8.65 1.10
C LEU A 48 -2.84 9.09 1.28
N ARG A 49 -3.15 9.89 2.32
CA ARG A 49 -4.51 10.38 2.58
C ARG A 49 -4.96 11.38 1.53
N GLU A 50 -4.09 12.31 1.16
CA GLU A 50 -4.37 13.38 0.21
C GLU A 50 -4.57 12.82 -1.19
N ALA A 51 -3.67 11.95 -1.65
CA ALA A 51 -3.79 11.33 -2.96
C ALA A 51 -5.10 10.52 -3.11
N GLN A 52 -5.51 9.78 -2.07
CA GLN A 52 -6.78 9.05 -2.09
C GLN A 52 -8.01 9.99 -2.04
N ARG A 53 -7.93 11.09 -1.28
CA ARG A 53 -9.00 12.10 -1.23
C ARG A 53 -9.15 12.82 -2.56
N GLU A 54 -8.04 13.22 -3.16
CA GLU A 54 -8.01 13.83 -4.49
C GLU A 54 -8.60 12.88 -5.53
N ARG A 55 -8.18 11.61 -5.52
CA ARG A 55 -8.71 10.57 -6.43
C ARG A 55 -10.23 10.44 -6.30
N THR A 56 -10.74 10.39 -5.07
CA THR A 56 -12.18 10.37 -4.81
C THR A 56 -12.87 11.61 -5.36
N ALA A 57 -12.32 12.80 -5.09
CA ALA A 57 -12.92 14.06 -5.50
C ALA A 57 -13.01 14.19 -7.03
N ARG A 58 -11.94 13.86 -7.75
CA ARG A 58 -11.91 13.87 -9.22
C ARG A 58 -12.91 12.88 -9.81
N TYR A 59 -12.99 11.68 -9.25
CA TYR A 59 -13.99 10.70 -9.67
C TYR A 59 -15.43 11.21 -9.49
N LEU A 60 -15.73 11.85 -8.36
CA LEU A 60 -17.05 12.45 -8.12
C LEU A 60 -17.33 13.65 -9.03
N ALA A 61 -16.30 14.35 -9.52
CA ALA A 61 -16.41 15.40 -10.53
C ALA A 61 -16.65 14.86 -11.95
N GLY A 62 -16.69 13.53 -12.14
CA GLY A 62 -16.92 12.89 -13.43
C GLY A 62 -15.63 12.58 -14.21
N GLU A 63 -14.45 12.78 -13.60
CA GLU A 63 -13.20 12.33 -14.20
C GLU A 63 -13.01 10.81 -14.08
N GLY A 64 -12.09 10.27 -14.89
CA GLY A 64 -11.77 8.85 -14.88
C GLY A 64 -11.17 8.38 -13.54
N ARG A 65 -11.33 7.08 -13.24
CA ARG A 65 -10.81 6.43 -12.01
C ARG A 65 -9.29 6.47 -11.84
N GLU A 66 -8.57 6.82 -12.91
CA GLU A 66 -7.11 6.87 -13.05
C GLU A 66 -6.57 8.33 -13.08
N ALA A 67 -7.43 9.33 -12.84
CA ALA A 67 -7.08 10.75 -12.95
C ALA A 67 -6.02 11.25 -11.95
N VAL A 68 -5.71 10.48 -10.91
CA VAL A 68 -4.69 10.82 -9.90
C VAL A 68 -3.63 9.71 -9.88
N PRO A 69 -2.58 9.80 -10.72
CA PRO A 69 -1.62 8.71 -10.92
C PRO A 69 -0.86 8.30 -9.65
N HIS A 70 -0.59 9.23 -8.75
CA HIS A 70 0.12 8.99 -7.50
C HIS A 70 -0.77 8.43 -6.38
N ALA A 71 -2.07 8.28 -6.61
CA ALA A 71 -2.98 7.69 -5.62
C ALA A 71 -2.77 6.18 -5.48
N PRO A 72 -2.94 5.62 -4.27
CA PRO A 72 -2.71 4.20 -4.03
C PRO A 72 -3.76 3.33 -4.76
N ALA A 73 -3.28 2.35 -5.50
CA ALA A 73 -4.08 1.30 -6.13
C ALA A 73 -4.09 0.01 -5.28
N TYR A 74 -2.97 -0.28 -4.62
CA TYR A 74 -2.79 -1.47 -3.79
C TYR A 74 -1.94 -1.12 -2.56
N VAL A 75 -2.34 -1.58 -1.38
CA VAL A 75 -1.65 -1.32 -0.11
C VAL A 75 -1.32 -2.63 0.58
N VAL A 76 -0.13 -2.72 1.16
CA VAL A 76 0.26 -3.79 2.08
C VAL A 76 0.36 -3.22 3.49
N THR A 77 -0.34 -3.85 4.45
CA THR A 77 -0.31 -3.47 5.87
C THR A 77 0.26 -4.58 6.75
N SER A 78 0.96 -4.18 7.81
CA SER A 78 1.44 -5.04 8.90
C SER A 78 0.85 -4.53 10.21
N TYR A 79 0.09 -5.38 10.91
CA TYR A 79 -0.65 -5.00 12.13
C TYR A 79 -1.54 -3.76 11.93
N GLY A 80 -2.07 -3.56 10.71
CA GLY A 80 -2.91 -2.42 10.37
C GLY A 80 -2.15 -1.13 10.02
N THR A 81 -0.82 -1.12 10.13
CA THR A 81 0.00 0.00 9.64
C THR A 81 0.43 -0.28 8.21
N PRO A 82 0.24 0.66 7.25
CA PRO A 82 0.79 0.52 5.91
C PRO A 82 2.31 0.40 5.94
N ILE A 83 2.84 -0.53 5.17
CA ILE A 83 4.30 -0.77 5.09
C ILE A 83 4.83 -0.67 3.67
N ALA A 84 3.93 -0.66 2.68
CA ALA A 84 4.17 -0.36 1.29
C ALA A 84 2.86 -0.13 0.55
N TRP A 85 2.91 0.55 -0.59
CA TRP A 85 1.80 0.64 -1.54
C TRP A 85 2.29 0.80 -2.97
N VAL A 86 1.41 0.49 -3.91
CA VAL A 86 1.61 0.70 -5.34
C VAL A 86 0.62 1.76 -5.80
N THR A 87 1.12 2.79 -6.49
CA THR A 87 0.29 3.88 -7.03
C THR A 87 -0.43 3.45 -8.31
N LEU A 88 -1.39 4.24 -8.77
CA LEU A 88 -2.03 4.02 -10.08
C LEU A 88 -1.05 4.14 -11.26
N ALA A 89 0.05 4.87 -11.09
CA ALA A 89 1.16 4.92 -12.05
C ALA A 89 2.04 3.66 -12.02
N GLY A 90 1.84 2.75 -11.06
CA GLY A 90 2.65 1.55 -10.87
C GLY A 90 3.91 1.77 -10.02
N GLU A 91 4.08 2.95 -9.41
CA GLU A 91 5.22 3.25 -8.55
C GLU A 91 5.05 2.54 -7.21
N VAL A 92 6.14 1.95 -6.71
CA VAL A 92 6.18 1.26 -5.42
C VAL A 92 6.75 2.23 -4.38
N VAL A 93 5.97 2.52 -3.35
CA VAL A 93 6.39 3.36 -2.21
C VAL A 93 6.55 2.49 -0.98
N ILE A 94 7.72 2.57 -0.33
CA ILE A 94 8.06 1.83 0.89
C ILE A 94 8.64 2.82 1.90
N PRO A 95 7.91 3.18 2.98
CA PRO A 95 8.39 4.15 3.96
C PRO A 95 9.74 3.76 4.58
N PRO A 96 10.72 4.68 4.66
CA PRO A 96 12.07 4.43 5.15
C PRO A 96 12.12 4.55 6.69
N MET A 97 11.33 3.74 7.40
CA MET A 97 11.32 3.75 8.87
C MET A 97 11.76 2.40 9.44
N THR A 98 12.32 2.46 10.66
CA THR A 98 12.68 1.26 11.40
C THR A 98 11.44 0.75 12.12
N TYR A 99 10.99 -0.45 11.77
CA TYR A 99 9.88 -1.11 12.43
C TYR A 99 10.35 -2.21 13.39
N SER A 100 9.40 -2.78 14.14
CA SER A 100 9.60 -4.02 14.89
C SER A 100 10.16 -5.14 14.00
N ALA A 101 10.86 -6.12 14.59
CA ALA A 101 11.49 -7.21 13.85
C ALA A 101 10.52 -7.95 12.90
N THR A 102 9.28 -8.17 13.33
CA THR A 102 8.24 -8.80 12.49
C THR A 102 7.87 -7.92 11.30
N THR A 103 7.60 -6.64 11.53
CA THR A 103 7.22 -5.72 10.44
C THR A 103 8.39 -5.49 9.47
N THR A 104 9.62 -5.44 9.97
CA THR A 104 10.83 -5.38 9.14
C THR A 104 10.95 -6.62 8.25
N ARG A 105 10.65 -7.82 8.75
CA ARG A 105 10.57 -9.04 7.91
C ARG A 105 9.46 -8.95 6.86
N HIS A 106 8.30 -8.41 7.21
CA HIS A 106 7.22 -8.18 6.24
C HIS A 106 7.65 -7.20 5.14
N GLN A 107 8.32 -6.09 5.48
CA GLN A 107 8.85 -5.17 4.48
C GLN A 107 9.90 -5.81 3.57
N ALA A 108 10.79 -6.63 4.12
CA ALA A 108 11.77 -7.37 3.31
C ALA A 108 11.08 -8.30 2.29
N LEU A 109 10.01 -8.98 2.71
CA LEU A 109 9.18 -9.81 1.83
C LEU A 109 8.51 -8.97 0.74
N VAL A 110 7.99 -7.79 1.07
CA VAL A 110 7.39 -6.88 0.09
C VAL A 110 8.43 -6.38 -0.93
N ARG A 111 9.60 -5.92 -0.47
CA ARG A 111 10.70 -5.48 -1.34
C ARG A 111 11.08 -6.56 -2.34
N ALA A 112 11.27 -7.78 -1.85
CA ALA A 112 11.59 -8.93 -2.68
C ALA A 112 10.48 -9.26 -3.69
N ALA A 113 9.21 -9.19 -3.27
CA ALA A 113 8.08 -9.53 -4.13
C ALA A 113 7.80 -8.49 -5.23
N LEU A 114 7.98 -7.20 -4.94
CA LEU A 114 7.73 -6.12 -5.89
C LEU A 114 8.96 -5.76 -6.73
N GLY A 115 10.11 -6.39 -6.48
CA GLY A 115 11.36 -6.06 -7.16
C GLY A 115 11.81 -4.61 -6.91
N ALA A 116 11.38 -4.02 -5.80
CA ALA A 116 11.54 -2.60 -5.52
C ALA A 116 12.80 -2.33 -4.68
N GLU A 117 13.64 -1.41 -5.14
CA GLU A 117 14.61 -0.72 -4.29
C GLU A 117 13.94 0.42 -3.53
N LEU A 118 14.55 0.89 -2.43
CA LEU A 118 14.01 1.95 -1.60
C LEU A 118 13.87 3.23 -2.44
N VAL A 119 12.65 3.68 -2.71
CA VAL A 119 12.43 4.99 -3.35
C VAL A 119 12.39 6.03 -2.23
N ALA A 120 13.39 6.91 -2.19
CA ALA A 120 13.30 8.14 -1.42
C ALA A 120 12.27 9.04 -2.12
N ALA A 121 11.25 9.46 -1.37
CA ALA A 121 10.32 10.51 -1.80
C ALA A 121 11.05 11.85 -1.94
#